data_AF-A0A7C5CL42-F1
#
_entry.id   AF-A0A7C5CL42-F1
#
_cell.length_a   1.000
_cell.length_b   1.000
_cell.length_c   1.000
_cell.angle_alpha   90.00
_cell.angle_beta   90.00
_cell.angle_gamma   90.00
#
_symmetry.space_group_name_H-M   'P 1'
#
loop_
_entity.id
_entity.type
_entity.pdbx_description
1 polymer ?
#
loop_
_entity_poly.entity_id
_entity_poly.type
_entity_poly.pdbx_seq_one_letter_code
_entity_poly.pdbx_strand_id
1 'polypeptide(L)' 'MVRVRVNTDTCIGCGICAQVCPDVFELGEDGKARVKVEETDSPCVQDAATSCPTQSIILD' A
#
# COMPACT_ATOMS: atom_id res chain seq x y z
N MET A 1 -0.12 -0.91 16.40
CA MET A 1 -0.70 -1.48 15.18
C MET A 1 -1.30 -0.33 14.40
N VAL A 2 -0.83 -0.12 13.18
CA VAL A 2 -1.44 0.84 12.25
C VAL A 2 -2.34 0.08 11.28
N ARG A 3 -3.48 0.69 10.96
CA ARG A 3 -4.42 0.15 9.99
C ARG A 3 -4.12 0.70 8.61
N VAL A 4 -3.86 -0.18 7.67
CA VAL A 4 -3.45 0.16 6.30
C VAL A 4 -4.62 -0.04 5.35
N ARG A 5 -4.90 0.97 4.52
CA ARG A 5 -5.90 0.92 3.45
C ARG A 5 -5.35 1.51 2.16
N VAL A 6 -5.82 1.03 1.01
CA VAL A 6 -5.48 1.59 -0.30
C VAL A 6 -6.74 2.15 -0.94
N ASN A 7 -6.67 3.41 -1.37
CA ASN A 7 -7.68 4.04 -2.20
C ASN A 7 -7.47 3.64 -3.67
N THR A 8 -8.31 2.75 -4.17
CA THR A 8 -8.25 2.23 -5.54
C THR A 8 -8.63 3.26 -6.61
N ASP A 9 -9.39 4.30 -6.25
CA ASP A 9 -9.77 5.38 -7.16
C ASP A 9 -8.55 6.23 -7.55
N THR A 10 -7.71 6.58 -6.57
CA THR A 10 -6.49 7.36 -6.82
C THR A 10 -5.28 6.49 -7.16
N CYS A 11 -5.32 5.20 -6.86
CA CYS A 11 -4.22 4.29 -7.15
C CYS A 11 -4.04 4.14 -8.67
N ILE A 12 -2.85 4.47 -9.18
CA ILE A 12 -2.49 4.32 -10.60
C ILE A 12 -1.82 2.99 -10.94
N GLY A 13 -1.66 2.09 -9.97
CA GLY A 13 -1.05 0.78 -10.23
C GLY A 13 0.47 0.78 -10.38
N CYS A 14 1.17 1.77 -9.84
CA CYS A 14 2.63 1.89 -10.00
C CYS A 14 3.44 0.71 -9.40
N GLY A 15 2.85 -0.08 -8.49
CA GLY A 15 3.50 -1.24 -7.88
C GLY A 15 4.62 -0.94 -6.88
N ILE A 16 4.88 0.32 -6.53
CA ILE A 16 5.94 0.71 -5.59
C ILE A 16 5.67 0.12 -4.20
N CYS A 17 4.43 0.16 -3.71
CA CYS A 17 4.08 -0.38 -2.39
C CYS A 17 4.36 -1.88 -2.25
N ALA A 18 4.08 -2.67 -3.29
CA ALA A 18 4.39 -4.10 -3.34
C ALA A 18 5.90 -4.37 -3.43
N GLN A 19 6.70 -3.42 -3.93
CA GLN A 19 8.17 -3.51 -3.91
C GLN A 19 8.76 -3.12 -2.54
N VAL A 20 8.24 -2.07 -1.92
CA VAL A 20 8.72 -1.55 -0.62
C VAL A 20 8.31 -2.48 0.53
N CYS A 21 7.10 -3.02 0.48
CA CYS A 21 6.51 -3.79 1.58
C CYS A 21 5.63 -4.93 1.01
N PRO A 22 6.24 -5.96 0.38
CA PRO A 22 5.55 -7.09 -0.26
C PRO A 22 4.75 -7.99 0.71
N ASP A 23 5.08 -7.91 1.99
CA ASP A 23 4.35 -8.63 3.04
C ASP A 23 2.96 -8.04 3.28
N VAL A 24 2.82 -6.71 3.09
CA VAL A 24 1.60 -5.95 3.39
C VAL A 24 0.83 -5.57 2.14
N PHE A 25 1.51 -5.30 1.03
CA PHE A 25 0.89 -4.88 -0.22
C PHE A 25 1.15 -5.88 -1.34
N GLU A 26 0.16 -6.02 -2.23
CA GLU A 26 0.30 -6.69 -3.51
C GLU A 26 -0.24 -5.80 -4.63
N LEU A 27 0.24 -6.01 -5.85
CA LEU A 27 -0.35 -5.41 -7.04
C LEU A 27 -1.28 -6.46 -7.67
N GLY A 28 -2.57 -6.18 -7.69
CA GLY A 28 -3.56 -7.04 -8.32
C GLY A 28 -3.46 -7.02 -9.86
N GLU A 29 -4.04 -8.04 -10.48
CA GLU A 29 -4.10 -8.18 -11.94
C GLU A 29 -4.91 -7.06 -12.61
N ASP A 30 -5.76 -6.37 -11.86
CA ASP A 30 -6.49 -5.17 -12.27
C ASP A 30 -5.62 -3.90 -12.34
N GLY A 31 -4.32 -4.02 -12.05
CA GLY A 31 -3.39 -2.91 -12.03
C GLY A 31 -3.63 -1.97 -10.86
N LYS A 32 -4.19 -2.46 -9.74
CA LYS A 32 -4.39 -1.69 -8.51
C LYS A 32 -3.69 -2.36 -7.35
N ALA A 33 -3.18 -1.56 -6.42
CA ALA A 33 -2.59 -2.08 -5.20
C ALA A 33 -3.69 -2.57 -4.24
N ARG A 34 -3.43 -3.68 -3.56
CA ARG A 34 -4.29 -4.27 -2.53
C ARG A 34 -3.49 -4.48 -1.25
N VAL A 35 -4.19 -4.46 -0.13
CA VAL A 35 -3.62 -4.70 1.19
C VAL A 35 -3.84 -6.16 1.57
N LYS A 36 -2.75 -6.89 1.78
CA LYS A 36 -2.73 -8.27 2.30
C LYS A 36 -2.96 -8.32 3.79
N VAL A 37 -2.42 -7.34 4.51
CA VAL A 37 -2.45 -7.25 5.97
C VAL A 37 -2.97 -5.88 6.36
N GLU A 38 -4.24 -5.81 6.77
CA GLU A 38 -4.89 -4.55 7.14
C GLU A 38 -4.35 -3.94 8.43
N GLU A 39 -3.80 -4.74 9.35
CA GLU A 39 -3.27 -4.27 10.63
C GLU A 39 -1.86 -4.80 10.82
N THR A 40 -0.89 -3.90 10.94
CA THR A 40 0.52 -4.27 11.07
C THR A 40 1.30 -3.23 11.84
N ASP A 41 2.41 -3.64 12.45
CA ASP A 41 3.42 -2.76 13.07
C ASP A 41 4.68 -2.68 12.21
N SER A 42 4.64 -3.20 10.99
CA SER A 42 5.81 -3.23 10.12
C SER A 42 6.18 -1.81 9.68
N PRO A 43 7.42 -1.33 9.90
CA PRO A 43 7.81 0.04 9.56
C PRO A 43 7.75 0.31 8.04
N CYS A 44 7.83 -0.74 7.21
CA CYS A 44 7.78 -0.60 5.75
C CYS A 44 6.46 -0.02 5.22
N VAL A 45 5.36 -0.04 6.00
CA VAL A 45 4.09 0.56 5.57
C VAL A 45 4.16 2.07 5.49
N GLN A 46 4.97 2.70 6.37
CA GLN A 46 5.17 4.13 6.39
C GLN A 46 6.02 4.60 5.20
N ASP A 47 7.06 3.81 4.86
CA ASP A 47 7.88 4.02 3.68
C ASP A 47 7.07 3.81 2.39
N ALA A 48 6.21 2.78 2.35
CA ALA A 48 5.33 2.52 1.21
C ALA A 48 4.34 3.68 1.01
N ALA A 49 3.75 4.19 2.09
CA ALA A 49 2.84 5.33 2.04
C ALA A 49 3.53 6.60 1.53
N THR A 50 4.75 6.89 2.01
CA THR A 50 5.53 8.06 1.59
C THR A 50 6.01 7.94 0.14
N SER A 51 6.31 6.72 -0.30
CA SER A 51 6.75 6.45 -1.68
C SER A 51 5.60 6.42 -2.69
N CYS A 52 4.34 6.46 -2.23
CA CYS A 52 3.18 6.41 -3.11
C CYS A 52 3.03 7.74 -3.86
N PRO A 53 3.19 7.78 -5.20
CA PRO A 53 3.15 9.02 -5.97
C PRO A 53 1.79 9.72 -5.92
N THR A 54 0.72 8.94 -5.71
CA THR A 54 -0.66 9.41 -5.63
C THR A 54 -1.19 9.48 -4.20
N GLN A 55 -0.33 9.23 -3.20
CA GLN A 55 -0.69 9.19 -1.78
C GLN A 55 -1.95 8.35 -1.53
N SER A 56 -2.09 7.24 -2.25
CA SER A 56 -3.28 6.37 -2.20
C SER A 56 -3.30 5.46 -0.98
N ILE A 57 -2.26 5.46 -0.15
CA ILE A 57 -2.13 4.60 1.03
C ILE A 57 -2.52 5.41 2.25
N ILE A 58 -3.53 4.94 2.97
CA ILE A 58 -4.08 5.55 4.18
C ILE A 58 -3.63 4.72 5.37
N LEU A 59 -3.03 5.37 6.35
CA LEU A 59 -2.61 4.78 7.62
C LEU A 59 -3.48 5.38 8.74
N ASP A 60 -4.17 4.53 9.49
CA ASP A 60 -4.98 4.85 10.68
C ASP A 60 -4.31 4.33 11.96
#